data_AF-A0A7X7HN37-F1
#
_entry.id   AF-A0A7X7HN37-F1
#
_cell.length_a   1.000
_cell.length_b   1.000
_cell.length_c   1.000
_cell.angle_alpha   90.00
_cell.angle_beta   90.00
_cell.angle_gamma   90.00
#
_symmetry.space_group_name_H-M   'P 1'
#
loop_
_entity.id
_entity.type
_entity.pdbx_description
1 polymer ?
#
loop_
_entity_poly.entity_id
_entity_poly.type
_entity_poly.pdbx_seq_one_letter_code
_entity_poly.pdbx_strand_id
1 'polypeptide(L)'
;MAVMIVLLTIAHLIFQSVRYHLGIESFYGLVQLFDMGEEANLPTYFSSMQLLLASLLLFLVGMLRRQARDHYAPHWLWLSLIFLLLSMDEMSEIHEMTIRPIRDLAPGLVTGVFYWAWVIPAMALVVVVSASYARFVFRYLPPYLRRATLLGAAVFVGGAVGVEMPEAAFVEINGMDNYTYALFVAVEEAMEMVGILIFLAGVLRYMERELGEFSMRVVPSVAARSPDVSAPGAAPGATADDVGVAAHATAATSLPNSQRPAAS
;
A
#
# COMPACT_ATOMS: atom_id res chain seq x y z
N MET A 1 -9.50 -7.33 11.36
CA MET A 1 -8.09 -6.92 11.49
C MET A 1 -7.72 -6.71 12.95
N ALA A 2 -8.25 -5.71 13.66
CA ALA A 2 -7.89 -5.47 15.08
C ALA A 2 -7.96 -6.72 15.97
N VAL A 3 -9.07 -7.48 15.91
CA VAL A 3 -9.23 -8.74 16.65
C VAL A 3 -8.15 -9.76 16.29
N MET A 4 -7.76 -9.87 15.02
CA MET A 4 -6.73 -10.79 14.58
C MET A 4 -5.36 -10.40 15.14
N ILE A 5 -5.00 -9.11 15.10
CA ILE A 5 -3.75 -8.61 15.68
C ILE A 5 -3.66 -9.01 17.16
N VAL A 6 -4.73 -8.77 17.92
CA VAL A 6 -4.79 -9.14 19.35
C VAL A 6 -4.65 -10.64 19.54
N LEU A 7 -5.35 -11.46 18.75
CA LEU A 7 -5.28 -12.92 18.83
C LEU A 7 -3.88 -13.45 18.49
N LEU A 8 -3.24 -12.93 17.45
CA LEU A 8 -1.87 -13.31 17.06
C LEU A 8 -0.87 -12.91 18.14
N THR A 9 -0.98 -11.68 18.68
CA THR A 9 -0.13 -11.21 19.78
C THR A 9 -0.28 -12.09 21.02
N ILE A 10 -1.51 -12.43 21.39
CA ILE A 10 -1.76 -13.33 22.53
C ILE A 10 -1.20 -14.73 22.26
N ALA A 11 -1.39 -15.27 21.05
CA ALA A 11 -0.87 -16.58 20.68
C ALA A 11 0.66 -16.63 20.76
N HIS A 12 1.34 -15.62 20.20
CA HIS A 12 2.79 -15.45 20.31
C HIS A 12 3.25 -15.47 21.77
N LEU A 13 2.66 -14.61 22.62
CA LEU A 13 3.03 -14.52 24.03
C LEU A 13 2.81 -15.84 24.79
N ILE A 14 1.72 -16.56 24.50
CA ILE A 14 1.44 -17.88 25.10
C ILE A 14 2.51 -18.88 24.67
N PHE A 15 2.77 -19.02 23.37
CA PHE A 15 3.70 -20.03 22.87
C PHE A 15 5.15 -19.71 23.22
N GLN A 16 5.54 -18.44 23.27
CA GLN A 16 6.86 -18.05 23.77
C GLN A 16 7.00 -18.27 25.28
N SER A 17 5.92 -18.13 26.05
CA SER A 17 5.93 -18.52 27.47
C SER A 17 6.12 -20.04 27.62
N VAL A 18 5.50 -20.84 26.74
CA VAL A 18 5.71 -22.30 26.70
C VAL A 18 7.17 -22.63 26.36
N ARG A 19 7.77 -21.96 25.37
CA ARG A 19 9.18 -22.15 24.99
C ARG A 19 10.12 -21.81 26.15
N TYR A 20 10.03 -20.58 26.68
CA TYR A 20 11.04 -20.04 27.59
C TYR A 20 10.79 -20.32 29.09
N HIS A 21 9.57 -20.66 29.51
CA HIS A 21 9.28 -21.00 30.91
C HIS A 21 9.05 -22.48 31.15
N LEU A 22 8.53 -23.22 30.16
CA LEU A 22 8.32 -24.67 30.27
C LEU A 22 9.42 -25.48 29.58
N GLY A 23 10.32 -24.84 28.83
CA GLY A 23 11.42 -25.50 28.13
C GLY A 23 10.97 -26.38 26.95
N ILE A 24 9.79 -26.11 26.38
CA ILE A 24 9.24 -26.88 25.26
C ILE A 24 9.51 -26.11 23.97
N GLU A 25 10.59 -26.46 23.27
CA GLU A 25 11.06 -25.75 22.07
C GLU A 25 10.12 -25.88 20.86
N SER A 26 9.41 -27.00 20.73
CA SER A 26 8.44 -27.22 19.66
C SER A 26 7.19 -27.92 20.19
N PHE A 27 6.15 -27.13 20.45
CA PHE A 27 4.83 -27.67 20.79
C PHE A 27 4.05 -27.96 19.50
N TYR A 28 4.38 -29.09 18.84
CA TYR A 28 3.77 -29.51 17.56
C TYR A 28 3.89 -28.47 16.42
N GLY A 29 4.96 -27.68 16.41
CA GLY A 29 5.13 -26.60 15.42
C GLY A 29 4.31 -25.33 15.70
N LEU A 30 3.49 -25.30 16.76
CA LEU A 30 2.65 -24.15 17.08
C LEU A 30 3.45 -22.95 17.58
N VAL A 31 4.63 -23.19 18.18
CA VAL A 31 5.57 -22.12 18.54
C VAL A 31 5.97 -21.38 17.27
N GLN A 32 6.51 -22.09 16.28
CA GLN A 32 6.94 -21.50 15.00
C GLN A 32 5.79 -20.89 14.19
N LEU A 33 4.60 -21.50 14.23
CA LEU A 33 3.44 -21.04 13.46
C LEU A 33 2.90 -19.67 13.93
N PHE A 34 3.07 -19.36 15.21
CA PHE A 34 2.58 -18.13 15.84
C PHE A 34 3.71 -17.22 16.35
N ASP A 35 4.97 -17.57 16.08
CA ASP A 35 6.12 -16.75 16.45
C ASP A 35 6.15 -15.51 15.57
N MET A 36 5.88 -14.34 16.14
CA MET A 36 5.86 -13.10 15.37
C MET A 36 7.25 -12.67 14.89
N GLY A 37 8.33 -13.26 15.39
CA GLY A 37 9.70 -12.96 14.95
C GLY A 37 10.30 -13.99 14.00
N GLU A 38 9.47 -14.90 13.50
CA GLU A 38 9.83 -15.85 12.44
C GLU A 38 9.01 -15.53 11.20
N GLU A 39 9.52 -15.94 10.05
CA GLU A 39 8.84 -15.71 8.78
C GLU A 39 8.11 -16.93 8.23
N ALA A 40 7.37 -16.70 7.14
CA ALA A 40 6.60 -17.72 6.42
C ALA A 40 5.58 -18.43 7.32
N ASN A 41 5.01 -17.71 8.28
CA ASN A 41 4.03 -18.21 9.24
C ASN A 41 2.72 -17.39 9.21
N LEU A 42 1.87 -17.58 10.22
CA LEU A 42 0.55 -16.97 10.24
C LEU A 42 0.59 -15.44 10.49
N PRO A 43 1.35 -14.92 11.49
CA PRO A 43 1.61 -13.48 11.63
C PRO A 43 2.10 -12.79 10.36
N THR A 44 3.22 -13.25 9.78
CA THR A 44 3.80 -12.66 8.55
C THR A 44 2.80 -12.66 7.41
N TYR A 45 2.10 -13.78 7.20
CA TYR A 45 1.09 -13.85 6.14
C TYR A 45 -0.04 -12.84 6.35
N PHE A 46 -0.49 -12.67 7.60
CA PHE A 46 -1.52 -11.69 7.92
C PHE A 46 -1.05 -10.25 7.69
N SER A 47 0.14 -9.88 8.17
CA SER A 47 0.75 -8.56 7.97
C SER A 47 0.96 -8.26 6.47
N SER A 48 1.55 -9.19 5.72
CA SER A 48 1.76 -9.08 4.27
C SER A 48 0.44 -8.89 3.52
N MET A 49 -0.64 -9.60 3.91
CA MET A 49 -1.97 -9.40 3.32
C MET A 49 -2.58 -8.03 3.64
N GLN A 50 -2.30 -7.44 4.81
CA GLN A 50 -2.71 -6.07 5.12
C GLN A 50 -2.01 -5.06 4.19
N LEU A 51 -0.70 -5.22 3.99
CA LEU A 51 0.09 -4.38 3.09
C LEU A 51 -0.37 -4.53 1.63
N LEU A 52 -0.62 -5.75 1.18
CA LEU A 52 -1.16 -6.03 -0.16
C LEU A 52 -2.53 -5.37 -0.35
N LEU A 53 -3.43 -5.50 0.63
CA LEU A 53 -4.73 -4.84 0.58
C LEU A 53 -4.57 -3.32 0.49
N ALA A 54 -3.67 -2.72 1.28
CA ALA A 54 -3.40 -1.29 1.20
C ALA A 54 -2.90 -0.90 -0.20
N SER A 55 -1.97 -1.69 -0.76
CA SER A 55 -1.47 -1.50 -2.13
C SER A 55 -2.60 -1.53 -3.16
N LEU A 56 -3.49 -2.52 -3.12
CA LEU A 56 -4.60 -2.66 -4.06
C LEU A 56 -5.62 -1.51 -3.96
N LEU A 57 -5.95 -1.09 -2.74
CA LEU A 57 -6.86 0.04 -2.53
C LEU A 57 -6.24 1.35 -3.01
N LEU A 58 -4.95 1.58 -2.74
CA LEU A 58 -4.22 2.75 -3.25
C LEU A 58 -4.14 2.75 -4.78
N PHE A 59 -3.94 1.58 -5.40
CA PHE A 59 -3.94 1.44 -6.84
C PHE A 59 -5.31 1.85 -7.41
N LEU A 60 -6.39 1.34 -6.83
CA LEU A 60 -7.75 1.67 -7.25
C LEU A 60 -8.03 3.18 -7.10
N VAL A 61 -7.66 3.78 -5.97
CA VAL A 61 -7.77 5.23 -5.75
C VAL A 61 -6.98 6.00 -6.81
N GLY A 62 -5.73 5.58 -7.08
CA GLY A 62 -4.88 6.21 -8.08
C GLY A 62 -5.45 6.13 -9.49
N MET A 63 -6.03 5.00 -9.87
CA MET A 63 -6.68 4.81 -11.17
C MET A 63 -7.93 5.70 -11.32
N LEU A 64 -8.78 5.76 -10.29
CA LEU A 64 -9.97 6.64 -10.29
C LEU A 64 -9.56 8.12 -10.37
N ARG A 65 -8.54 8.54 -9.60
CA ARG A 65 -8.01 9.91 -9.65
C ARG A 65 -7.37 10.23 -10.99
N ARG A 66 -6.70 9.26 -11.63
CA ARG A 66 -6.14 9.42 -12.98
C ARG A 66 -7.24 9.64 -14.01
N GLN A 67 -8.34 8.90 -13.92
CA GLN A 67 -9.50 9.08 -14.79
C GLN A 67 -10.14 10.47 -14.62
N ALA A 68 -10.17 10.98 -13.38
CA ALA A 68 -10.60 12.33 -13.06
C ALA A 68 -9.59 13.44 -13.44
N ARG A 69 -8.45 13.09 -14.07
CA ARG A 69 -7.34 13.99 -14.43
C ARG A 69 -6.76 14.75 -13.22
N ASP A 70 -6.77 14.11 -12.06
CA ASP A 70 -6.16 14.66 -10.84
C ASP A 70 -4.63 14.64 -10.97
N HIS A 71 -3.98 15.77 -10.69
CA HIS A 71 -2.53 15.88 -10.79
C HIS A 71 -1.77 14.99 -9.80
N TYR A 72 -2.37 14.65 -8.66
CA TYR A 72 -1.75 13.79 -7.66
C TYR A 72 -2.04 12.29 -7.90
N ALA A 73 -2.75 11.92 -8.96
CA ALA A 73 -2.97 10.51 -9.32
C ALA A 73 -1.68 9.65 -9.35
N PRO A 74 -0.54 10.14 -9.87
CA PRO A 74 0.72 9.37 -9.82
C PRO A 74 1.22 9.10 -8.40
N HIS A 75 0.95 9.99 -7.43
CA HIS A 75 1.42 9.81 -6.05
C HIS A 75 0.71 8.62 -5.39
N TRP A 76 -0.57 8.42 -5.68
CA TRP A 76 -1.32 7.24 -5.24
C TRP A 76 -0.79 5.94 -5.85
N LEU A 77 -0.44 5.96 -7.14
CA LEU A 77 0.12 4.79 -7.83
C LEU A 77 1.52 4.44 -7.34
N TRP A 78 2.37 5.43 -7.11
CA TRP A 78 3.69 5.22 -6.50
C TRP A 78 3.56 4.72 -5.05
N LEU A 79 2.59 5.22 -4.28
CA LEU A 79 2.36 4.74 -2.92
C LEU A 79 1.85 3.30 -2.92
N SER A 80 0.98 2.94 -3.88
CA SER A 80 0.58 1.56 -4.10
C SER A 80 1.77 0.65 -4.39
N LEU A 81 2.70 1.08 -5.24
CA LEU A 81 3.91 0.31 -5.52
C LEU A 81 4.79 0.15 -4.27
N ILE A 82 4.95 1.21 -3.46
CA ILE A 82 5.71 1.13 -2.20
C ILE A 82 5.08 0.08 -1.28
N PHE A 83 3.76 0.12 -1.07
CA PHE A 83 3.08 -0.89 -0.23
C PHE A 83 3.13 -2.30 -0.81
N LEU A 84 3.19 -2.45 -2.14
CA LEU A 84 3.41 -3.75 -2.77
C LEU A 84 4.80 -4.30 -2.46
N LEU A 85 5.82 -3.43 -2.56
CA LEU A 85 7.20 -3.81 -2.23
C LEU A 85 7.33 -4.17 -0.75
N LEU A 86 6.69 -3.41 0.16
CA LEU A 86 6.63 -3.75 1.58
C LEU A 86 5.94 -5.10 1.82
N SER A 87 4.82 -5.37 1.13
CA SER A 87 4.15 -6.68 1.23
C SER A 87 5.02 -7.85 0.78
N MET A 88 5.84 -7.64 -0.26
CA MET A 88 6.79 -8.66 -0.74
C MET A 88 7.96 -8.83 0.22
N ASP A 89 8.47 -7.72 0.74
CA ASP A 89 9.55 -7.69 1.71
C ASP A 89 9.19 -8.44 2.99
N GLU A 90 8.00 -8.17 3.54
CA GLU A 90 7.43 -8.88 4.68
C GLU A 90 7.48 -10.40 4.51
N MET A 91 7.19 -10.92 3.31
CA MET A 91 7.15 -12.37 3.08
C MET A 91 8.55 -12.97 2.79
N SER A 92 9.56 -12.14 2.52
CA SER A 92 10.82 -12.58 1.91
C SER A 92 12.09 -11.99 2.55
N GLU A 93 11.97 -11.20 3.63
CA GLU A 93 13.08 -10.59 4.38
C GLU A 93 14.10 -9.89 3.47
N ILE A 94 13.63 -9.21 2.43
CA ILE A 94 14.54 -8.63 1.43
C ILE A 94 15.43 -7.56 2.09
N HIS A 95 14.88 -6.80 3.04
CA HIS A 95 15.62 -5.81 3.81
C HIS A 95 16.75 -6.43 4.64
N GLU A 96 16.60 -7.64 5.17
CA GLU A 96 17.66 -8.33 5.92
C GLU A 96 18.89 -8.64 5.05
N MET A 97 18.69 -8.82 3.73
CA MET A 97 19.79 -9.05 2.79
C MET A 97 20.79 -7.88 2.76
N THR A 98 20.40 -6.70 3.25
CA THR A 98 21.28 -5.53 3.37
C THR A 98 22.21 -5.58 4.58
N ILE A 99 21.93 -6.43 5.59
CA ILE A 99 22.72 -6.51 6.83
C ILE A 99 24.15 -6.94 6.53
N ARG A 100 24.34 -8.05 5.80
CA ARG A 100 25.68 -8.60 5.52
C ARG A 100 26.57 -7.63 4.72
N PRO A 101 26.12 -7.05 3.59
CA PRO A 101 26.92 -6.07 2.86
C PRO A 101 27.32 -4.85 3.70
N ILE A 102 26.42 -4.33 4.54
CA ILE A 102 26.74 -3.16 5.39
C ILE A 102 27.75 -3.55 6.47
N ARG A 103 27.60 -4.74 7.07
CA ARG A 103 28.53 -5.27 8.07
C ARG A 103 29.93 -5.46 7.50
N ASP A 104 30.05 -5.94 6.26
CA ASP A 104 31.33 -6.14 5.58
C ASP A 104 32.00 -4.80 5.22
N LEU A 105 31.23 -3.81 4.79
CA LEU A 105 31.74 -2.50 4.37
C LEU A 105 32.06 -1.57 5.55
N ALA A 106 31.30 -1.65 6.64
CA ALA A 106 31.38 -0.74 7.77
C ALA A 106 31.12 -1.45 9.10
N PRO A 107 31.99 -2.39 9.52
CA PRO A 107 31.77 -3.21 10.72
C PRO A 107 31.63 -2.37 12.00
N GLY A 108 32.29 -1.21 12.08
CA GLY A 108 32.18 -0.30 13.22
C GLY A 108 30.83 0.44 13.34
N LEU A 109 29.96 0.35 12.32
CA LEU A 109 28.60 0.90 12.36
C LEU A 109 27.55 -0.13 12.78
N VAL A 110 27.87 -1.42 12.82
CA VAL A 110 26.90 -2.51 13.03
C VAL A 110 26.99 -3.03 14.47
N THR A 111 26.83 -2.12 15.42
CA THR A 111 26.91 -2.38 16.87
C THR A 111 25.79 -1.66 17.60
N GLY A 112 25.40 -2.16 18.77
CA GLY A 112 24.34 -1.59 19.59
C GLY A 112 23.05 -1.44 18.81
N VAL A 113 22.54 -0.22 18.75
CA VAL A 113 21.26 0.10 18.10
C VAL A 113 21.25 -0.10 16.59
N PHE A 114 22.41 -0.30 15.97
CA PHE A 114 22.56 -0.59 14.54
C PHE A 114 23.03 -2.02 14.28
N TYR A 115 22.94 -2.90 15.28
CA TYR A 115 23.30 -4.32 15.13
C TYR A 115 22.54 -4.97 13.96
N TRP A 116 21.26 -4.61 13.80
CA TRP A 116 20.46 -4.85 12.59
C TRP A 116 20.67 -3.69 11.61
N ALA A 117 21.68 -3.82 10.76
CA ALA A 117 22.15 -2.72 9.92
C ALA A 117 21.14 -2.26 8.85
N TRP A 118 20.10 -3.05 8.56
CA TRP A 118 19.06 -2.71 7.59
C TRP A 118 18.24 -1.47 7.99
N VAL A 119 18.20 -1.14 9.28
CA VAL A 119 17.59 0.09 9.80
C VAL A 119 18.18 1.33 9.13
N ILE A 120 19.46 1.31 8.74
CA ILE A 120 20.14 2.43 8.09
C ILE A 120 19.50 2.77 6.72
N PRO A 121 19.44 1.84 5.74
CA PRO A 121 18.73 2.10 4.50
C PRO A 121 17.23 2.37 4.70
N ALA A 122 16.58 1.73 5.67
CA ALA A 122 15.18 1.98 5.98
C ALA A 122 14.92 3.42 6.44
N MET A 123 15.71 3.94 7.39
CA MET A 123 15.63 5.35 7.82
C MET A 123 15.86 6.33 6.68
N ALA A 124 16.85 6.06 5.81
CA ALA A 124 17.11 6.90 4.64
C ALA A 124 15.89 6.91 3.69
N LEU A 125 15.30 5.75 3.43
CA LEU A 125 14.08 5.62 2.63
C LEU A 125 12.90 6.38 3.25
N VAL A 126 12.69 6.24 4.57
CA VAL A 126 11.63 6.96 5.31
C VAL A 126 11.78 8.46 5.17
N VAL A 127 13.01 9.01 5.28
CA VAL A 127 13.27 10.44 5.10
C VAL A 127 12.93 10.89 3.67
N VAL A 128 13.38 10.14 2.66
CA VAL A 128 13.14 10.47 1.24
C VAL A 128 11.64 10.42 0.90
N VAL A 129 10.94 9.36 1.33
CA VAL A 129 9.51 9.20 1.10
C VAL A 129 8.73 10.29 1.84
N SER A 130 9.05 10.55 3.10
CA SER A 130 8.38 11.59 3.90
C SER A 130 8.56 12.98 3.28
N ALA A 131 9.77 13.32 2.84
CA ALA A 131 10.05 14.61 2.20
C ALA A 131 9.33 14.74 0.85
N SER A 132 9.39 13.71 0.00
CA SER A 132 8.74 13.72 -1.32
C SER A 132 7.21 13.76 -1.23
N TYR A 133 6.62 13.09 -0.25
CA TYR A 133 5.17 13.06 -0.04
C TYR A 133 4.63 14.20 0.86
N ALA A 134 5.49 15.03 1.46
CA ALA A 134 5.05 16.07 2.39
C ALA A 134 3.98 17.00 1.80
N ARG A 135 4.17 17.46 0.55
CA ARG A 135 3.19 18.34 -0.10
C ARG A 135 1.86 17.63 -0.36
N PHE A 136 1.90 16.38 -0.82
CA PHE A 136 0.72 15.54 -1.04
C PHE A 136 -0.05 15.34 0.27
N VAL A 137 0.64 14.96 1.34
CA VAL A 137 0.01 14.70 2.64
C VAL A 137 -0.55 15.97 3.27
N PHE A 138 0.21 17.06 3.33
CA PHE A 138 -0.20 18.24 4.08
C PHE A 138 -1.15 19.17 3.32
N ARG A 139 -1.08 19.22 1.98
CA ARG A 139 -1.88 20.16 1.18
C ARG A 139 -3.03 19.54 0.39
N TYR A 140 -2.94 18.25 0.06
CA TYR A 140 -3.93 17.61 -0.81
C TYR A 140 -4.86 16.67 -0.05
N LEU A 141 -4.35 15.88 0.90
CA LEU A 141 -5.20 14.93 1.62
C LEU A 141 -6.22 15.63 2.54
N PRO A 142 -7.49 15.15 2.56
CA PRO A 142 -8.46 15.59 3.55
C PRO A 142 -7.96 15.37 4.98
N PRO A 143 -8.37 16.19 5.98
CA PRO A 143 -7.81 16.13 7.33
C PRO A 143 -7.90 14.77 8.02
N TYR A 144 -8.96 13.99 7.78
CA TYR A 144 -9.15 12.68 8.40
C TYR A 144 -8.18 11.64 7.84
N LEU A 145 -7.99 11.61 6.51
CA LEU A 145 -7.03 10.71 5.87
C LEU A 145 -5.60 11.14 6.22
N ARG A 146 -5.30 12.44 6.19
CA ARG A 146 -3.99 12.97 6.62
C ARG A 146 -3.62 12.50 8.02
N ARG A 147 -4.54 12.59 8.98
CA ARG A 147 -4.31 12.12 10.37
C ARG A 147 -4.07 10.61 10.41
N ALA A 148 -4.87 9.82 9.69
CA ALA A 148 -4.69 8.37 9.61
C ALA A 148 -3.34 7.99 8.97
N THR A 149 -2.92 8.68 7.91
CA THR A 149 -1.61 8.47 7.28
C THR A 149 -0.46 8.81 8.23
N LEU A 150 -0.50 9.96 8.88
CA LEU A 150 0.56 10.38 9.80
C LEU A 150 0.63 9.49 11.04
N LEU A 151 -0.52 9.14 11.64
CA LEU A 151 -0.56 8.26 12.80
C LEU A 151 -0.16 6.83 12.43
N GLY A 152 -0.69 6.28 11.34
CA GLY A 152 -0.34 4.95 10.86
C GLY A 152 1.15 4.83 10.55
N ALA A 153 1.72 5.81 9.84
CA ALA A 153 3.16 5.86 9.57
C ALA A 153 4.01 6.02 10.84
N ALA A 154 3.59 6.85 11.79
CA ALA A 154 4.32 7.03 13.05
C ALA A 154 4.32 5.76 13.91
N VAL A 155 3.20 5.02 13.93
CA VAL A 155 3.10 3.75 14.66
C VAL A 155 3.91 2.66 13.95
N PHE A 156 3.78 2.54 12.62
CA PHE A 156 4.53 1.56 11.81
C PHE A 156 6.05 1.76 11.91
N VAL A 157 6.54 2.96 11.55
CA VAL A 157 7.97 3.28 11.63
C VAL A 157 8.46 3.29 13.09
N GLY A 158 7.58 3.60 14.04
CA GLY A 158 7.87 3.50 15.46
C GLY A 158 8.14 2.06 15.92
N GLY A 159 7.50 1.05 15.31
CA GLY A 159 7.83 -0.37 15.50
C GLY A 159 9.16 -0.67 14.82
N ALA A 160 9.14 -0.70 13.48
CA ALA A 160 10.25 -1.03 12.57
C ALA A 160 11.60 -0.38 12.88
N VAL A 161 11.62 0.81 13.47
CA VAL A 161 12.87 1.51 13.81
C VAL A 161 12.94 1.83 15.29
N GLY A 162 11.83 2.27 15.88
CA GLY A 162 11.81 2.75 17.26
C GLY A 162 11.87 1.63 18.31
N VAL A 163 11.36 0.44 18.00
CA VAL A 163 11.42 -0.74 18.88
C VAL A 163 12.63 -1.60 18.53
N GLU A 164 12.87 -1.80 17.23
CA GLU A 164 13.94 -2.66 16.76
C GLU A 164 15.34 -2.13 17.15
N MET A 165 15.58 -0.82 17.12
CA MET A 165 16.89 -0.27 17.52
C MET A 165 17.24 -0.57 19.00
N PRO A 166 16.36 -0.30 19.99
CA PRO A 166 16.54 -0.78 21.36
C PRO A 166 16.66 -2.30 21.49
N GLU A 167 15.85 -3.05 20.74
CA GLU A 167 15.91 -4.52 20.70
C GLU A 167 17.30 -5.00 20.25
N ALA A 168 17.83 -4.43 19.17
CA ALA A 168 19.13 -4.76 18.59
C ALA A 168 20.27 -4.57 19.61
N ALA A 169 20.22 -3.47 20.38
CA ALA A 169 21.16 -3.22 21.47
C ALA A 169 21.01 -4.23 22.63
N PHE A 170 19.79 -4.67 22.90
CA PHE A 170 19.53 -5.72 23.88
C PHE A 170 20.07 -7.08 23.41
N VAL A 171 19.83 -7.45 22.14
CA VAL A 171 20.27 -8.69 21.50
C VAL A 171 21.79 -8.82 21.49
N GLU A 172 22.52 -7.73 21.20
CA GLU A 172 23.98 -7.73 21.19
C GLU A 172 24.58 -8.18 22.54
N ILE A 173 23.92 -7.85 23.65
CA ILE A 173 24.39 -8.13 25.01
C ILE A 173 23.83 -9.45 25.55
N ASN A 174 22.55 -9.73 25.29
CA ASN A 174 21.79 -10.79 25.95
C ASN A 174 21.49 -12.00 25.04
N GLY A 175 21.77 -11.89 23.74
CA GLY A 175 21.37 -12.86 22.73
C GLY A 175 19.86 -12.81 22.41
N MET A 176 19.44 -13.69 21.50
CA MET A 176 18.05 -13.75 21.00
C MET A 176 17.21 -14.82 21.72
N ASP A 177 17.84 -15.83 22.33
CA ASP A 177 17.15 -16.96 22.95
C ASP A 177 16.64 -16.65 24.37
N ASN A 178 15.77 -15.65 24.50
CA ASN A 178 15.15 -15.30 25.76
C ASN A 178 13.75 -14.70 25.60
N TYR A 179 12.97 -14.76 26.68
CA TYR A 179 11.60 -14.24 26.69
C TYR A 179 11.52 -12.72 26.52
N THR A 180 12.55 -11.97 26.95
CA THR A 180 12.57 -10.51 26.80
C THR A 180 12.67 -10.09 25.35
N TYR A 181 13.49 -10.78 24.54
CA TYR A 181 13.52 -10.63 23.09
C TYR A 181 12.13 -10.88 22.48
N ALA A 182 11.47 -11.98 22.87
CA ALA A 182 10.12 -12.28 22.39
C ALA A 182 9.08 -11.19 22.74
N LEU A 183 9.27 -10.42 23.82
CA LEU A 183 8.43 -9.26 24.14
C LEU A 183 8.70 -8.05 23.25
N PHE A 184 9.95 -7.80 22.87
CA PHE A 184 10.29 -6.74 21.92
C PHE A 184 9.61 -7.00 20.58
N VAL A 185 9.85 -8.19 20.01
CA VAL A 185 9.19 -8.69 18.80
C VAL A 185 7.67 -8.53 18.88
N ALA A 186 7.04 -8.93 19.99
CA ALA A 186 5.59 -8.80 20.14
C ALA A 186 5.10 -7.34 20.04
N VAL A 187 5.86 -6.40 20.58
CA VAL A 187 5.53 -4.97 20.56
C VAL A 187 5.77 -4.39 19.17
N GLU A 188 6.92 -4.70 18.57
CA GLU A 188 7.31 -4.27 17.22
C GLU A 188 6.25 -4.65 16.19
N GLU A 189 6.02 -5.95 16.05
CA GLU A 189 5.11 -6.55 15.08
C GLU A 189 3.65 -6.08 15.29
N ALA A 190 3.22 -5.97 16.54
CA ALA A 190 1.90 -5.42 16.85
C ALA A 190 1.79 -3.95 16.44
N MET A 191 2.84 -3.14 16.65
CA MET A 191 2.87 -1.75 16.22
C MET A 191 2.78 -1.66 14.69
N GLU A 192 3.54 -2.46 13.96
CA GLU A 192 3.50 -2.48 12.50
C GLU A 192 2.11 -2.78 11.96
N MET A 193 1.51 -3.90 12.38
CA MET A 193 0.17 -4.30 11.96
C MET A 193 -0.90 -3.26 12.33
N VAL A 194 -0.79 -2.61 13.50
CA VAL A 194 -1.69 -1.54 13.93
C VAL A 194 -1.50 -0.28 13.08
N GLY A 195 -0.26 0.08 12.74
CA GLY A 195 0.06 1.20 11.86
C GLY A 195 -0.61 1.02 10.49
N ILE A 196 -0.50 -0.17 9.90
CA ILE A 196 -1.14 -0.52 8.63
C ILE A 196 -2.67 -0.45 8.76
N LEU A 197 -3.24 -0.99 9.84
CA LEU A 197 -4.68 -0.95 10.11
C LEU A 197 -5.21 0.49 10.19
N ILE A 198 -4.53 1.39 10.89
CA ILE A 198 -4.92 2.80 11.01
C ILE A 198 -4.94 3.45 9.63
N PHE A 199 -3.91 3.21 8.81
CA PHE A 199 -3.83 3.73 7.45
C PHE A 199 -4.94 3.19 6.54
N LEU A 200 -5.17 1.87 6.55
CA LEU A 200 -6.24 1.21 5.81
C LEU A 200 -7.63 1.78 6.15
N ALA A 201 -7.92 1.98 7.44
CA ALA A 201 -9.16 2.59 7.88
C ALA A 201 -9.33 4.01 7.32
N GLY A 202 -8.24 4.77 7.22
CA GLY A 202 -8.21 6.08 6.57
C GLY A 202 -8.53 6.01 5.07
N VAL A 203 -7.89 5.09 4.35
CA VAL A 203 -8.08 4.90 2.89
C VAL A 203 -9.49 4.44 2.57
N LEU A 204 -10.04 3.46 3.30
CA LEU A 204 -11.40 2.99 3.12
C LEU A 204 -12.42 4.10 3.34
N ARG A 205 -12.24 4.89 4.41
CA ARG A 205 -13.08 6.07 4.68
C ARG A 205 -12.96 7.15 3.59
N TYR A 206 -11.78 7.31 3.00
CA TYR A 206 -11.58 8.22 1.87
C TYR A 206 -12.34 7.74 0.62
N MET A 207 -12.30 6.45 0.33
CA MET A 207 -13.05 5.87 -0.79
C MET A 207 -14.57 6.03 -0.59
N GLU A 208 -15.06 5.74 0.61
CA GLU A 208 -16.49 5.90 0.95
C GLU A 208 -16.96 7.36 0.75
N ARG A 209 -16.17 8.34 1.20
CA ARG A 209 -16.60 9.75 1.25
C ARG A 209 -16.35 10.55 -0.02
N GLU A 210 -15.21 10.33 -0.68
CA GLU A 210 -14.74 11.20 -1.76
C GLU A 210 -14.86 10.56 -3.14
N LEU A 211 -15.03 9.25 -3.16
CA LEU A 211 -15.11 8.49 -4.40
C LEU A 211 -16.57 8.01 -4.59
N GLY A 212 -17.25 7.51 -3.57
CA GLY A 212 -18.64 7.06 -3.68
C GLY A 212 -18.78 5.71 -4.42
N GLU A 213 -19.91 5.46 -5.07
CA GLU A 213 -20.14 4.20 -5.80
C GLU A 213 -19.46 4.18 -7.17
N PHE A 214 -18.77 3.08 -7.49
CA PHE A 214 -18.18 2.85 -8.81
C PHE A 214 -18.55 1.48 -9.36
N SER A 215 -18.77 1.43 -10.67
CA SER A 215 -18.96 0.18 -11.40
C SER A 215 -17.70 -0.15 -12.20
N MET A 216 -17.22 -1.38 -12.05
CA MET A 216 -16.15 -1.93 -12.90
C MET A 216 -16.79 -2.72 -14.03
N ARG A 217 -16.48 -2.33 -15.27
CA ARG A 217 -16.89 -3.08 -16.47
C ARG A 217 -15.67 -3.70 -17.13
N VAL A 218 -15.59 -5.02 -17.13
CA VAL A 218 -14.60 -5.75 -17.93
C VAL A 218 -15.08 -5.70 -19.37
N VAL A 219 -14.37 -4.95 -20.22
CA VAL A 219 -14.62 -4.92 -21.66
C VAL A 219 -13.61 -5.87 -22.31
N PRO A 220 -14.03 -6.98 -22.93
CA PRO A 220 -13.12 -7.82 -23.70
C PRO A 220 -12.49 -6.96 -24.80
N SER A 221 -11.17 -6.90 -24.86
CA SER A 221 -10.49 -6.25 -25.99
C SER A 221 -10.79 -7.09 -27.23
N VAL A 222 -11.68 -6.60 -28.10
CA VAL A 222 -11.84 -7.19 -29.43
C VAL A 222 -10.50 -7.01 -30.14
N ALA A 223 -9.76 -8.11 -30.30
CA ALA A 223 -8.59 -8.16 -31.15
C ALA A 223 -8.97 -7.62 -32.52
N ALA A 224 -8.15 -6.70 -33.03
CA ALA A 224 -8.37 -6.00 -34.29
C ALA A 224 -8.77 -6.99 -35.40
N ARG A 225 -9.90 -6.73 -36.04
CA ARG A 225 -10.24 -7.36 -37.32
C ARG A 225 -9.10 -7.08 -38.29
N SER A 226 -8.48 -8.13 -38.81
CA SER A 226 -7.58 -8.07 -39.96
C SER A 226 -8.26 -7.30 -41.09
N PRO A 227 -7.57 -6.38 -41.79
CA PRO A 227 -8.15 -5.76 -42.97
C PRO A 227 -8.35 -6.84 -44.02
N ASP A 228 -9.58 -6.99 -44.50
CA ASP A 228 -9.92 -7.80 -45.65
C ASP A 228 -9.20 -7.23 -46.88
N VAL A 229 -8.08 -7.84 -47.24
CA VAL A 229 -7.38 -7.60 -48.50
C VAL A 229 -8.07 -8.48 -49.55
N SER A 230 -9.12 -7.96 -50.16
CA SER A 230 -9.62 -8.48 -51.43
C SER A 230 -10.27 -7.39 -52.27
N ALA A 231 -9.44 -6.61 -52.95
CA ALA A 231 -9.79 -6.00 -54.24
C ALA A 231 -8.57 -6.06 -55.16
N PRO A 232 -8.74 -6.58 -56.38
CA PRO A 232 -8.15 -5.89 -57.53
C PRO A 232 -9.08 -5.86 -58.76
N GLY A 233 -9.16 -4.69 -59.41
CA GLY A 233 -9.69 -4.58 -60.78
C GLY A 233 -10.13 -3.17 -61.19
N ALA A 234 -9.22 -2.41 -61.82
CA ALA A 234 -9.50 -1.18 -62.58
C ALA A 234 -10.33 -1.49 -63.86
N ALA A 235 -10.98 -0.59 -64.62
CA ALA A 235 -10.79 0.83 -64.93
C ALA A 235 -12.09 1.41 -65.64
N PRO A 236 -12.09 2.53 -66.43
CA PRO A 236 -13.01 3.66 -66.25
C PRO A 236 -14.11 3.81 -67.34
N GLY A 237 -15.16 4.57 -67.05
CA GLY A 237 -16.17 4.97 -68.03
C GLY A 237 -17.11 6.07 -67.52
N ALA A 238 -17.25 7.14 -68.30
CA ALA A 238 -18.05 8.33 -68.04
C ALA A 238 -19.57 8.09 -68.15
N THR A 239 -20.42 8.88 -67.48
CA THR A 239 -21.23 9.99 -68.05
C THR A 239 -22.36 10.44 -67.11
N ALA A 240 -22.51 11.77 -67.04
CA ALA A 240 -23.74 12.57 -66.98
C ALA A 240 -24.82 12.36 -65.89
N ASP A 241 -25.10 13.48 -65.22
CA ASP A 241 -26.40 14.03 -64.80
C ASP A 241 -27.43 13.11 -64.12
N ASP A 242 -27.70 13.39 -62.83
CA ASP A 242 -29.10 13.60 -62.44
C ASP A 242 -29.25 14.53 -61.23
N VAL A 243 -30.30 15.34 -61.30
CA VAL A 243 -30.73 16.38 -60.38
C VAL A 243 -31.50 15.76 -59.22
N GLY A 244 -31.24 16.17 -57.98
CA GLY A 244 -31.91 15.59 -56.82
C GLY A 244 -31.86 16.48 -55.57
N VAL A 245 -32.80 17.42 -55.50
CA VAL A 245 -33.17 18.25 -54.35
C VAL A 245 -33.41 17.43 -53.08
N ALA A 246 -32.83 17.84 -51.94
CA ALA A 246 -33.55 18.00 -50.67
C ALA A 246 -32.67 18.63 -49.59
N ALA A 247 -33.07 19.84 -49.19
CA ALA A 247 -32.63 20.51 -47.99
C ALA A 247 -33.30 19.91 -46.75
N HIS A 248 -32.59 19.87 -45.61
CA HIS A 248 -33.16 20.29 -44.33
C HIS A 248 -32.03 20.61 -43.33
N ALA A 249 -31.72 21.89 -43.24
CA ALA A 249 -31.22 22.50 -42.02
C ALA A 249 -32.44 23.02 -41.23
N THR A 250 -32.49 22.78 -39.94
CA THR A 250 -33.34 23.55 -39.02
C THR A 250 -32.51 23.91 -37.80
N ALA A 251 -32.22 25.20 -37.70
CA ALA A 251 -31.63 25.84 -36.55
C ALA A 251 -32.73 26.39 -35.62
N ALA A 252 -32.42 26.32 -34.32
CA ALA A 252 -32.61 27.37 -33.31
C ALA A 252 -34.01 27.70 -32.72
N THR A 253 -33.89 28.01 -31.42
CA THR A 253 -34.61 29.01 -30.60
C THR A 253 -35.98 28.68 -29.98
N SER A 254 -36.01 28.60 -28.64
CA SER A 254 -36.58 29.67 -27.80
C SER A 254 -36.38 29.39 -26.29
N LEU A 255 -35.83 30.39 -25.60
CA LEU A 255 -35.91 30.59 -24.14
C LEU A 255 -37.24 31.26 -23.80
N PRO A 256 -37.68 31.21 -22.53
CA PRO A 256 -38.28 32.38 -21.90
C PRO A 256 -37.51 32.82 -20.65
N ASN A 257 -37.28 34.13 -20.60
CA ASN A 257 -36.78 34.89 -19.46
C ASN A 257 -37.96 35.47 -18.66
N SER A 258 -37.64 36.07 -17.51
CA SER A 258 -38.46 36.95 -16.65
C SER A 258 -39.11 36.23 -15.44
N GLN A 259 -39.01 36.65 -14.17
CA GLN A 259 -38.45 37.83 -13.50
C GLN A 259 -38.07 37.52 -12.04
N ARG A 260 -37.03 38.19 -11.53
CA ARG A 260 -36.76 38.48 -10.09
C ARG A 260 -37.55 39.74 -9.68
N PRO A 261 -37.84 40.04 -8.37
CA PRO A 261 -36.85 40.50 -7.38
C PRO A 261 -37.09 40.00 -5.92
N ALA A 262 -36.06 39.66 -5.13
CA ALA A 262 -35.32 40.47 -4.13
C ALA A 262 -36.14 41.01 -2.93
N ALA A 263 -35.86 40.52 -1.71
CA ALA A 263 -35.41 41.30 -0.54
C ALA A 263 -35.61 40.55 0.80
N SER A 264 -34.50 40.26 1.50
CA SER A 264 -34.18 40.46 2.93
C SER A 264 -33.21 39.39 3.42
#